data_AF-A0A7I8EUP1-F1
#
_entry.id   AF-A0A7I8EUP1-F1
#
_cell.length_a   1.000
_cell.length_b   1.000
_cell.length_c   1.000
_cell.angle_alpha   90.00
_cell.angle_beta   90.00
_cell.angle_gamma   90.00
#
_symmetry.space_group_name_H-M   'P 1'
#
loop_
_entity.id
_entity.type
_entity.pdbx_description
1 polymer ?
#
loop_
_entity_poly.entity_id
_entity_poly.type
_entity_poly.pdbx_seq_one_letter_code
_entity_poly.pdbx_strand_id
1 'polypeptide(L)' 'MSEVALLRRQIELECEAMKQAMEGFRVTASHDIIQHQYDSIGGIQEQLAAIVGEQEAAMIAVETYIQTMG' A
#
# COMPACT_ATOMS: atom_id res chain seq x y z
N MET A 1 22.09 3.51 15.15
CA MET A 1 21.11 3.23 14.08
C MET A 1 19.78 2.98 14.77
N SER A 2 18.77 3.80 14.49
CA SER A 2 17.46 3.75 15.17
C SER A 2 16.58 2.64 14.56
N GLU A 3 15.73 1.99 15.36
CA GLU A 3 14.70 1.04 14.89
C GLU A 3 13.85 1.62 13.75
N VAL A 4 13.63 2.94 13.78
CA VAL A 4 12.91 3.68 12.74
C VAL A 4 13.60 3.57 11.36
N ALA A 5 14.94 3.53 11.34
CA ALA A 5 15.69 3.38 10.10
C ALA A 5 15.58 1.96 9.52
N LEU A 6 15.46 0.94 10.38
CA LEU A 6 15.24 -0.45 9.95
C LEU A 6 13.83 -0.64 9.39
N LEU A 7 12.82 -0.09 10.05
CA LEU A 7 11.43 -0.14 9.58
C LEU A 7 11.26 0.59 8.25
N ARG A 8 11.88 1.76 8.09
CA ARG A 8 11.91 2.46 6.79
C ARG A 8 12.53 1.62 5.70
N ARG A 9 13.64 0.94 6.00
CA ARG A 9 14.34 0.09 5.03
C ARG A 9 13.51 -1.11 4.61
N GLN A 10 12.74 -1.69 5.51
CA GLN A 10 11.80 -2.77 5.20
C GLN A 10 10.68 -2.30 4.27
N ILE A 11 10.09 -1.13 4.55
CA ILE A 11 9.04 -0.56 3.70
C ILE A 11 9.57 -0.28 2.28
N GLU A 12 10.79 0.25 2.16
CA GLU A 12 11.43 0.46 0.85
C GLU A 12 11.56 -0.84 0.05
N LEU A 13 11.99 -1.93 0.71
CA LEU A 13 12.17 -3.22 0.06
C LEU A 13 10.86 -3.85 -0.40
N GLU A 14 9.80 -3.75 0.39
CA GLU A 14 8.47 -4.26 0.03
C GLU A 14 7.87 -3.50 -1.15
N CYS A 15 8.01 -2.16 -1.16
CA CYS A 15 7.57 -1.33 -2.28
C CYS A 15 8.32 -1.64 -3.58
N GLU A 16 9.63 -1.91 -3.49
CA GLU A 16 10.45 -2.26 -4.65
C GLU A 16 10.09 -3.65 -5.20
N ALA A 17 9.82 -4.62 -4.31
CA ALA A 17 9.32 -5.93 -4.71
C ALA A 17 7.94 -5.86 -5.38
N MET A 18 7.05 -5.02 -4.86
CA MET A 18 5.73 -4.79 -5.45
C MET A 18 5.84 -4.14 -6.84
N LYS A 19 6.70 -3.13 -6.99
CA LYS A 19 6.96 -2.48 -8.27
C LYS A 19 7.50 -3.46 -9.31
N GLN A 20 8.45 -4.32 -8.93
CA GLN A 20 8.99 -5.34 -9.83
C GLN A 20 7.96 -6.41 -10.20
N ALA A 21 7.10 -6.81 -9.25
CA ALA A 21 6.00 -7.72 -9.52
C ALA A 21 5.00 -7.10 -10.52
N MET A 22 4.68 -5.82 -10.37
CA MET A 22 3.76 -5.10 -11.25
C MET A 22 4.34 -4.82 -12.65
N GLU A 23 5.63 -4.51 -12.74
CA GLU A 23 6.35 -4.37 -14.02
C GLU A 23 6.51 -5.72 -14.73
N GLY A 24 6.65 -6.83 -13.99
CA GLY A 24 6.76 -8.19 -14.51
C GLY A 24 5.44 -8.84 -14.96
N PHE A 25 4.28 -8.39 -14.45
CA PHE A 25 2.97 -9.05 -14.66
C PHE A 25 1.88 -8.15 -15.26
N ARG A 26 2.23 -7.08 -15.99
CA ARG A 26 1.28 -6.07 -16.48
C ARG A 26 0.34 -6.50 -17.63
N VAL A 27 0.18 -7.79 -17.90
CA VAL A 27 -0.83 -8.28 -18.86
C VAL A 27 -1.82 -9.28 -18.22
N THR A 28 -1.48 -9.88 -17.06
CA THR A 28 -2.25 -11.02 -16.52
C THR A 28 -2.33 -11.06 -14.99
N ALA A 29 -2.14 -9.95 -14.28
CA ALA A 29 -2.49 -9.93 -12.85
C ALA A 29 -3.98 -10.28 -12.71
N SER A 30 -4.26 -11.53 -12.30
CA SER A 30 -5.62 -12.03 -12.07
C SER A 30 -6.30 -11.04 -11.14
N HIS A 31 -7.57 -10.74 -11.39
CA HIS A 31 -8.36 -9.87 -10.53
C HIS A 31 -8.22 -10.21 -9.03
N ASP A 32 -7.88 -11.45 -8.70
CA ASP A 32 -7.58 -11.93 -7.34
C ASP A 32 -6.38 -11.24 -6.67
N ILE A 33 -5.31 -10.93 -7.41
CA ILE A 33 -4.13 -10.24 -6.87
C ILE A 33 -4.49 -8.78 -6.55
N ILE A 34 -5.20 -8.13 -7.47
CA ILE A 34 -5.72 -6.78 -7.29
C ILE A 34 -6.71 -6.74 -6.12
N GLN A 35 -7.61 -7.73 -6.03
CA GLN A 35 -8.59 -7.86 -4.96
C GLN A 35 -7.91 -8.05 -3.61
N HIS A 36 -6.90 -8.93 -3.52
CA HIS A 36 -6.16 -9.15 -2.28
C HIS A 36 -5.40 -7.89 -1.84
N GLN A 37 -4.85 -7.12 -2.79
CA GLN A 37 -4.26 -5.81 -2.45
C GLN A 37 -5.31 -4.82 -1.96
N TYR A 38 -6.49 -4.77 -2.58
CA TYR A 38 -7.60 -3.92 -2.14
C TYR A 38 -8.13 -4.30 -0.75
N ASP A 39 -8.29 -5.60 -0.47
CA ASP A 39 -8.72 -6.10 0.83
C ASP A 39 -7.68 -5.74 1.92
N SER A 40 -6.40 -5.84 1.59
CA SER A 40 -5.32 -5.43 2.49
C SER A 40 -5.31 -3.91 2.73
N ILE A 41 -5.61 -3.10 1.70
CA ILE A 41 -5.76 -1.64 1.84
C ILE A 41 -6.98 -1.31 2.70
N GLY A 42 -8.08 -2.05 2.56
CA GLY A 42 -9.29 -1.88 3.40
C GLY A 42 -9.00 -2.09 4.89
N GLY A 43 -8.26 -3.16 5.24
CA GLY A 43 -7.87 -3.41 6.62
C GLY A 43 -6.90 -2.37 7.20
N ILE A 44 -6.07 -1.75 6.36
CA ILE A 44 -5.19 -0.64 6.76
C ILE A 44 -6.00 0.65 6.92
N GLN A 45 -6.98 0.89 6.05
CA GLN A 45 -7.87 2.04 6.10
C GLN A 45 -8.75 2.03 7.36
N GLU A 46 -9.26 0.87 7.78
CA GLU A 46 -10.00 0.72 9.04
C GLU A 46 -9.14 1.04 10.27
N GLN A 47 -7.88 0.57 10.27
CA GLN A 47 -6.93 0.89 11.33
C GLN A 47 -6.56 2.37 11.35
N LEU A 48 -6.43 3.00 10.18
CA LEU A 48 -6.23 4.44 10.08
C LEU A 48 -7.45 5.20 10.58
N ALA A 49 -8.66 4.77 10.20
CA ALA A 49 -9.91 5.40 10.61
C ALA A 49 -10.09 5.39 12.14
N ALA A 50 -9.60 4.36 12.82
CA ALA A 50 -9.59 4.30 14.28
C ALA A 50 -8.67 5.34 14.95
N ILE A 51 -7.69 5.88 14.22
CA ILE A 51 -6.66 6.81 14.76
C ILE A 51 -6.93 8.25 14.33
N VAL A 52 -7.26 8.48 13.05
CA VAL A 52 -7.43 9.81 12.45
C VAL A 52 -8.88 10.13 12.06
N GLY A 53 -9.79 9.17 12.20
CA GLY A 53 -11.16 9.28 11.72
C GLY A 53 -11.31 8.89 10.25
N GLU A 54 -12.49 8.40 9.88
CA GLU A 54 -12.76 7.80 8.56
C GLU A 54 -12.43 8.74 7.39
N GLN A 55 -12.68 10.04 7.55
CA GLN A 55 -12.53 11.02 6.48
C GLN A 55 -11.05 11.31 6.17
N GLU A 56 -10.21 11.44 7.19
CA GLU A 56 -8.76 11.59 7.03
C GLU A 56 -8.12 10.29 6.54
N ALA A 57 -8.60 9.14 7.03
CA ALA A 57 -8.16 7.83 6.56
C ALA A 57 -8.42 7.62 5.06
N ALA A 58 -9.60 8.02 4.58
CA ALA A 58 -9.95 7.93 3.16
C ALA A 58 -9.08 8.85 2.29
N MET A 59 -8.82 10.09 2.74
CA MET A 59 -7.94 11.02 2.03
C MET A 59 -6.52 10.47 1.90
N ILE A 60 -5.95 9.96 2.99
CA ILE A 60 -4.60 9.40 3.00
C ILE A 60 -4.51 8.18 2.08
N ALA A 61 -5.51 7.31 2.07
CA ALA A 61 -5.55 6.14 1.20
C ALA A 61 -5.57 6.51 -0.29
N VAL A 62 -6.42 7.49 -0.67
CA VAL A 62 -6.52 7.96 -2.06
C VAL A 62 -5.24 8.68 -2.50
N GLU A 63 -4.68 9.54 -1.66
CA GLU A 63 -3.45 10.28 -1.97
C GLU A 63 -2.26 9.34 -2.16
N THR A 64 -2.14 8.32 -1.31
CA THR A 64 -1.10 7.29 -1.39
C THR A 64 -1.25 6.44 -2.66
N TYR A 65 -2.47 6.08 -3.03
CA TYR A 65 -2.74 5.36 -4.28
C TYR A 65 -2.31 6.18 -5.50
N ILE A 66 -2.70 7.45 -5.56
CA ILE A 66 -2.38 8.34 -6.69
C ILE A 66 -0.86 8.55 -6.82
N GLN A 67 -0.14 8.74 -5.71
CA GLN A 67 1.32 8.92 -5.74
C GLN A 67 2.10 7.66 -6.14
N THR A 68 1.55 6.47 -5.86
CA THR A 68 2.25 5.20 -6.11
C THR A 68 1.93 4.64 -7.50
N MET A 69 0.73 4.92 -8.02
CA MET A 69 0.23 4.37 -9.29
C MET A 69 0.17 5.38 -10.45
N GLY A 70 0.26 6.69 -10.17
CA GLY A 70 0.33 7.77 -11.16
C GLY A 70 1.75 8.06 -11.61
#